data_AF-A0A1X7G002-F1
#
_entry.id   AF-A0A1X7G002-F1
#
_cell.length_a   1.000
_cell.length_b   1.000
_cell.length_c   1.000
_cell.angle_alpha   90.00
_cell.angle_beta   90.00
_cell.angle_gamma   90.00
#
_symmetry.space_group_name_H-M   'P 1'
#
loop_
_entity.id
_entity.type
_entity.pdbx_description
1 polymer ?
#
loop_
_entity_poly.entity_id
_entity_poly.type
_entity_poly.pdbx_seq_one_letter_code
_entity_poly.pdbx_strand_id
1 'polypeptide(L)'
;MITCFVDYRIDPAKTAAFEKFARAWMYLVDRHGGTHHGYFLPSEGASDRALALFSFPSFAAYEAYRALFGVDPQFVKADRIRDESGCVVRYERFFFRPLLPGDSAVPDGLLADAAPFTLCEDG
;
A
#
# COMPACT_ATOMS: atom_id res chain seq x y z
N MET A 1 -4.29 -9.32 12.18
CA MET A 1 -3.77 -8.68 10.96
C MET A 1 -3.74 -7.17 11.15
N ILE A 2 -2.71 -6.51 10.63
CA ILE A 2 -2.58 -5.06 10.55
C ILE A 2 -2.31 -4.67 9.09
N THR A 3 -2.69 -3.45 8.71
CA THR A 3 -2.31 -2.83 7.43
C THR A 3 -1.51 -1.58 7.71
N CYS A 4 -0.29 -1.51 7.19
CA CYS A 4 0.47 -0.28 7.12
C CYS A 4 0.03 0.50 5.88
N PHE A 5 -0.36 1.74 6.10
CA PHE A 5 -0.68 2.71 5.06
C PHE A 5 0.46 3.73 5.06
N VAL A 6 1.11 3.89 3.91
CA VAL A 6 2.17 4.88 3.73
C VAL A 6 1.68 5.94 2.76
N ASP A 7 1.61 7.18 3.24
CA ASP A 7 1.29 8.35 2.43
C ASP A 7 2.57 9.04 2.01
N TYR A 8 2.87 9.05 0.72
CA TYR A 8 4.05 9.66 0.16
C TYR A 8 3.72 10.99 -0.52
N ARG A 9 4.57 11.98 -0.27
CA ARG A 9 4.79 13.09 -1.20
C ARG A 9 6.01 12.78 -2.04
N ILE A 10 5.84 12.73 -3.36
CA ILE A 10 6.88 12.39 -4.33
C ILE A 10 7.20 13.59 -5.21
N ASP A 11 8.40 13.59 -5.79
CA ASP A 11 8.76 14.54 -6.85
C ASP A 11 8.09 14.11 -8.17
N PRO A 12 7.14 14.90 -8.74
CA PRO A 12 6.41 14.51 -9.95
C PRO A 12 7.32 14.30 -11.17
N ALA A 13 8.49 14.94 -11.21
CA ALA A 13 9.47 14.75 -12.28
C ALA A 13 10.23 13.43 -12.16
N LYS A 14 10.12 12.72 -11.03
CA LYS A 14 10.88 11.51 -10.70
C LYS A 14 10.01 10.29 -10.47
N THR A 15 8.78 10.29 -11.00
CA THR A 15 7.83 9.18 -10.88
C THR A 15 8.40 7.85 -11.36
N ALA A 16 9.19 7.84 -12.44
CA ALA A 16 9.85 6.61 -12.92
C ALA A 16 10.84 6.02 -11.89
N ALA A 17 11.56 6.86 -11.14
CA ALA A 17 12.43 6.43 -10.06
C ALA A 17 11.61 5.93 -8.86
N PHE A 18 10.50 6.61 -8.53
CA PHE A 18 9.57 6.17 -7.50
C PHE A 18 8.95 4.81 -7.82
N GLU A 19 8.58 4.54 -9.08
CA GLU A 19 8.09 3.22 -9.48
C GLU A 19 9.13 2.11 -9.30
N LYS A 20 10.40 2.40 -9.62
CA LYS A 20 11.50 1.45 -9.40
C LYS A 20 11.66 1.14 -7.91
N PHE A 21 11.58 2.18 -7.07
CA PHE A 21 11.55 2.04 -5.61
C PHE A 21 10.34 1.20 -5.17
N ALA A 22 9.13 1.52 -5.62
CA ALA A 22 7.90 0.82 -5.30
C ALA A 22 7.97 -0.67 -5.66
N ARG A 23 8.46 -1.01 -6.86
CA ARG A 23 8.65 -2.41 -7.29
C ARG A 23 9.59 -3.19 -6.37
N ALA A 24 10.68 -2.56 -5.91
CA ALA A 24 11.60 -3.18 -4.96
C ALA A 24 10.92 -3.43 -3.60
N TRP A 25 10.15 -2.47 -3.11
CA TRP A 25 9.44 -2.60 -1.83
C TRP A 25 8.30 -3.61 -1.87
N MET A 26 7.54 -3.70 -2.98
CA MET A 26 6.54 -4.76 -3.17
C MET A 26 7.18 -6.14 -3.04
N TYR A 27 8.29 -6.37 -3.75
CA TYR A 27 9.04 -7.62 -3.66
C TYR A 27 9.53 -7.94 -2.24
N LEU A 28 10.07 -6.95 -1.54
CA LEU A 28 10.60 -7.13 -0.18
C LEU A 28 9.49 -7.40 0.84
N VAL A 29 8.34 -6.72 0.73
CA VAL A 29 7.20 -6.97 1.62
C VAL A 29 6.72 -8.42 1.47
N ASP A 30 6.48 -8.87 0.23
CA ASP A 30 6.00 -10.22 -0.03
C ASP A 30 7.02 -11.28 0.39
N ARG A 31 8.31 -11.06 0.11
CA ARG A 31 9.41 -11.97 0.49
C ARG A 31 9.50 -12.18 2.01
N HIS A 32 9.16 -11.17 2.80
CA HIS A 32 9.30 -11.18 4.25
C HIS A 32 7.97 -11.40 4.99
N GLY A 33 7.00 -12.06 4.33
CA GLY A 33 5.78 -12.54 4.97
C GLY A 33 4.69 -11.47 5.13
N GLY A 34 4.84 -10.32 4.46
CA GLY A 34 3.76 -9.38 4.26
C GLY A 34 2.94 -9.72 3.02
N THR A 35 1.83 -9.01 2.85
CA THR A 35 1.04 -9.02 1.61
C THR A 35 0.92 -7.59 1.12
N HIS A 36 1.49 -7.30 -0.04
CA HIS A 36 1.39 -5.98 -0.63
C HIS A 36 0.06 -5.79 -1.38
N HIS A 37 -0.66 -4.69 -1.09
CA HIS A 37 -1.96 -4.36 -1.73
C HIS A 37 -1.83 -3.42 -2.92
N GLY A 38 -0.65 -2.87 -3.13
CA GLY A 38 -0.31 -2.05 -4.28
C GLY A 38 0.26 -0.70 -3.89
N TYR A 39 0.98 -0.10 -4.84
CA TYR A 39 1.29 1.31 -4.83
C TYR A 39 0.29 2.02 -5.74
N PHE A 40 -0.35 3.05 -5.22
CA PHE A 40 -1.31 3.89 -5.93
C PHE A 40 -0.59 5.19 -6.26
N LEU A 41 -0.21 5.36 -7.53
CA LEU A 41 0.56 6.50 -8.00
C LEU A 41 -0.36 7.65 -8.44
N PRO A 42 0.19 8.87 -8.58
CA PRO A 42 -0.55 9.99 -9.14
C PRO A 42 -1.18 9.64 -10.50
N SER A 43 -2.44 10.03 -10.65
CA SER A 43 -3.19 10.01 -11.90
C SER A 43 -4.02 11.29 -11.95
N GLU A 44 -5.34 11.21 -11.87
CA GLU A 44 -6.20 12.38 -11.68
C GLU A 44 -6.15 12.88 -10.23
N GLY A 45 -5.99 14.19 -10.03
CA GLY A 45 -5.89 14.82 -8.71
C GLY A 45 -4.48 15.32 -8.38
N ALA A 46 -3.97 14.98 -7.19
CA ALA A 46 -2.66 15.45 -6.74
C ALA A 46 -1.53 14.74 -7.51
N SER A 47 -0.74 15.51 -8.26
CA SER A 47 0.37 14.99 -9.10
C SER A 47 1.58 14.51 -8.30
N ASP A 48 1.61 14.79 -7.00
CA ASP A 48 2.73 14.56 -6.10
C ASP A 48 2.39 13.58 -4.96
N ARG A 49 1.19 12.99 -4.94
CA ARG A 49 0.76 12.09 -3.86
C ARG A 49 0.70 10.64 -4.33
N ALA A 50 1.40 9.76 -3.62
CA ALA A 50 1.34 8.32 -3.85
C ALA A 50 1.06 7.58 -2.54
N LEU A 51 0.39 6.43 -2.61
CA LEU A 51 0.05 5.62 -1.44
C LEU A 51 0.63 4.22 -1.58
N ALA A 52 1.02 3.60 -0.47
CA ALA A 52 1.30 2.17 -0.42
C ALA A 52 0.55 1.53 0.74
N LEU A 53 -0.08 0.38 0.47
CA LEU A 53 -0.76 -0.39 1.48
C LEU A 53 -0.19 -1.80 1.49
N PHE A 54 0.12 -2.31 2.68
CA PHE A 54 0.53 -3.70 2.85
C PHE A 54 0.14 -4.23 4.24
N SER A 55 -0.15 -5.51 4.32
CA SER A 55 -0.58 -6.16 5.56
C SER A 55 0.45 -7.13 6.12
N PHE A 56 0.43 -7.26 7.45
CA PHE A 56 1.14 -8.30 8.20
C PHE A 56 0.18 -9.00 9.17
N PRO A 57 0.43 -10.27 9.54
CA PRO A 57 -0.43 -11.00 10.49
C PRO A 57 -0.57 -10.30 11.85
N SER A 58 0.48 -9.64 12.32
CA SER A 58 0.54 -8.92 13.61
C SER A 58 1.60 -7.82 13.61
N PHE A 59 1.60 -6.97 14.64
CA PHE A 59 2.69 -6.02 14.87
C PHE A 59 4.04 -6.70 15.07
N ALA A 60 4.10 -7.84 15.77
CA ALA A 60 5.34 -8.59 15.96
C ALA A 60 5.95 -9.07 14.63
N ALA A 61 5.12 -9.54 13.68
CA ALA A 61 5.60 -9.90 12.35
C ALA A 61 6.15 -8.69 11.58
N TYR A 62 5.48 -7.53 11.69
CA TYR A 62 5.94 -6.28 11.11
C TYR A 62 7.25 -5.76 11.74
N GLU A 63 7.42 -5.91 13.05
CA GLU A 63 8.65 -5.54 13.76
C GLU A 63 9.84 -6.40 13.33
N ALA A 64 9.65 -7.71 13.16
CA ALA A 64 10.67 -8.60 12.63
C ALA A 64 11.10 -8.20 11.20
N TYR A 65 10.13 -7.87 10.34
CA TYR A 65 10.38 -7.30 9.02
C TYR A 65 11.17 -5.98 9.10
N ARG A 66 10.77 -5.08 10.00
CA ARG A 66 11.43 -3.79 10.19
C ARG A 66 12.85 -3.88 10.73
N ALA A 67 13.18 -4.93 11.49
CA ALA A 67 14.53 -5.14 12.01
C ALA A 67 15.57 -5.34 10.90
N LEU A 68 15.14 -5.65 9.68
CA LEU A 68 16.01 -5.80 8.51
C LEU A 68 16.44 -4.47 7.89
N PHE A 69 15.76 -3.37 8.22
CA PHE A 69 16.00 -2.08 7.58
C PHE A 69 17.40 -1.56 7.93
N GLY A 70 18.18 -1.19 6.93
CA GLY A 70 19.57 -0.76 7.09
C GLY A 70 20.58 -1.88 7.41
N VAL A 71 20.11 -3.12 7.61
CA VAL A 71 20.95 -4.29 7.92
C VAL A 71 21.00 -5.23 6.71
N ASP A 72 19.85 -5.59 6.17
CA ASP A 72 19.76 -6.48 5.02
C ASP A 72 20.19 -5.73 3.73
N PRO A 73 21.12 -6.30 2.92
CA PRO A 73 21.63 -5.65 1.72
C PRO A 73 20.57 -5.32 0.67
N GLN A 74 19.49 -6.11 0.58
CA GLN A 74 18.41 -5.86 -0.38
C GLN A 74 17.58 -4.64 0.02
N PHE A 75 17.30 -4.47 1.32
CA PHE A 75 16.63 -3.27 1.84
C PHE A 75 17.49 -2.03 1.67
N VAL A 76 18.78 -2.11 1.99
CA VAL A 76 19.72 -0.99 1.78
C VAL A 76 19.75 -0.58 0.31
N LYS A 77 19.76 -1.55 -0.62
CA LYS A 77 19.72 -1.27 -2.05
C LYS A 77 18.40 -0.61 -2.47
N ALA A 78 17.27 -1.02 -1.89
CA ALA A 78 15.97 -0.41 -2.17
C ALA A 78 15.90 1.04 -1.65
N ASP A 79 16.40 1.30 -0.44
CA ASP A 79 16.48 2.65 0.14
C ASP A 79 17.37 3.58 -0.69
N ARG A 80 18.50 3.10 -1.20
CA ARG A 80 19.38 3.89 -2.08
C ARG A 80 18.69 4.44 -3.32
N ILE A 81 17.70 3.73 -3.89
CA ILE A 81 16.94 4.25 -5.04
C ILE A 81 16.25 5.56 -4.66
N ARG A 82 15.64 5.61 -3.47
CA ARG A 82 15.02 6.83 -2.95
C ARG A 82 16.07 7.89 -2.67
N ASP A 83 17.14 7.54 -1.97
CA ASP A 83 18.12 8.51 -1.48
C ASP A 83 18.92 9.15 -2.62
N GLU A 84 19.30 8.38 -3.64
CA GLU A 84 20.06 8.86 -4.80
C GLU A 84 19.18 9.66 -5.76
N SER A 85 17.92 9.27 -5.96
CA SER A 85 17.02 9.99 -6.86
C SER A 85 16.37 11.20 -6.19
N GLY A 86 16.14 11.17 -4.88
CA GLY A 86 15.29 12.12 -4.18
C GLY A 86 13.82 12.06 -4.65
N CYS A 87 13.34 10.88 -5.07
CA CYS A 87 11.98 10.72 -5.58
C CYS A 87 10.89 10.84 -4.49
N VAL A 88 11.22 10.61 -3.21
CA VAL A 88 10.31 10.79 -2.07
C VAL A 88 10.74 12.04 -1.29
N VAL A 89 9.84 13.01 -1.19
CA VAL A 89 10.04 14.28 -0.47
C VAL A 89 9.66 14.14 1.00
N ARG A 90 8.53 13.48 1.27
CA ARG A 90 8.02 13.22 2.62
C ARG A 90 7.23 11.92 2.60
N TYR A 91 7.18 11.23 3.73
CA TYR A 91 6.21 10.17 3.93
C TYR A 91 5.71 10.12 5.36
N GLU A 92 4.49 9.61 5.53
CA GLU A 92 3.88 9.32 6.82
C GLU A 92 3.39 7.88 6.83
N ARG A 93 3.37 7.26 8.00
CA ARG A 93 2.90 5.88 8.17
C ARG A 93 1.80 5.82 9.20
N PHE A 94 0.76 5.10 8.84
CA PHE A 94 -0.41 4.85 9.67
C PHE A 94 -0.65 3.34 9.73
N PHE A 95 -1.20 2.87 10.84
CA PHE A 95 -1.52 1.47 11.04
C PHE A 95 -3.00 1.31 11.31
N PHE A 96 -3.63 0.41 10.57
CA PHE A 96 -5.06 0.18 10.64
C PHE A 96 -5.36 -1.29 10.86
N ARG A 97 -6.49 -1.57 11.49
CA ARG A 97 -7.12 -2.89 11.44
C ARG A 97 -7.92 -2.96 10.15
N PRO A 98 -7.57 -3.83 9.18
CA PRO A 98 -8.31 -3.90 7.95
C PRO A 98 -9.65 -4.64 8.11
N LEU A 99 -10.58 -4.34 7.21
CA LEU A 99 -11.78 -5.11 6.91
C LEU A 99 -11.75 -5.34 5.39
N LEU A 100 -11.26 -6.49 4.94
CA LEU A 100 -11.10 -6.80 3.52
C LEU A 100 -12.26 -7.65 3.01
N PRO A 101 -12.51 -7.72 1.68
CA PRO A 101 -13.61 -8.50 1.11
C PRO A 101 -13.67 -9.97 1.55
N GLY A 102 -12.52 -10.59 1.87
CA GLY A 102 -12.46 -11.96 2.39
C GLY A 102 -12.84 -12.11 3.88
N ASP A 103 -12.85 -11.01 4.63
CA ASP A 103 -13.19 -10.98 6.06
C ASP A 103 -14.65 -10.54 6.30
N SER A 104 -15.29 -9.97 5.28
CA SER A 104 -16.63 -9.39 5.34
C SER A 104 -17.69 -10.40 4.89
N ALA A 105 -17.90 -11.45 5.67
CA ALA A 105 -19.17 -12.17 5.59
C ALA A 105 -20.27 -11.17 5.97
N VAL A 106 -21.13 -10.85 5.01
CA VAL A 106 -22.32 -10.04 5.28
C VAL A 106 -23.17 -10.85 6.27
N PRO A 107 -23.50 -10.32 7.46
CA PRO A 107 -24.37 -11.03 8.38
C PRO A 107 -25.68 -11.39 7.68
N ASP A 108 -26.16 -12.62 7.90
CA ASP A 108 -27.44 -13.06 7.35
C ASP A 108 -28.54 -12.03 7.66
N GLY A 109 -29.27 -11.61 6.63
CA GLY A 109 -30.34 -10.63 6.75
C GLY A 109 -29.95 -9.15 6.58
N LEU A 110 -28.66 -8.78 6.58
CA LEU A 110 -28.26 -7.36 6.49
C LEU A 110 -28.70 -6.68 5.18
N LEU A 111 -28.85 -7.45 4.10
CA LEU A 111 -29.24 -6.96 2.78
C LEU A 111 -30.52 -7.63 2.25
N ALA A 112 -31.29 -8.33 3.10
CA ALA A 112 -32.45 -9.12 2.67
C ALA A 112 -33.58 -8.29 2.02
N ASP A 113 -33.64 -6.98 2.29
CA ASP A 113 -34.68 -6.08 1.78
C ASP A 113 -34.20 -5.15 0.65
N ALA A 114 -32.99 -5.35 0.11
CA ALA A 114 -32.51 -4.55 -1.01
C ALA A 114 -33.27 -4.92 -2.29
N ALA A 115 -34.28 -4.10 -2.65
CA ALA A 115 -34.94 -4.21 -3.94
C ALA A 115 -33.88 -4.17 -5.08
N PRO A 116 -34.02 -5.00 -6.13
CA PRO A 116 -33.07 -5.00 -7.23
C PRO A 116 -32.98 -3.61 -7.85
N PHE A 117 -31.75 -3.17 -8.15
CA PHE A 117 -31.50 -1.93 -8.88
C PHE A 117 -32.02 -2.11 -10.31
N THR A 118 -33.26 -1.69 -10.57
CA THR A 118 -33.80 -1.66 -11.93
C THR A 118 -33.11 -0.52 -12.68
N LEU A 119 -32.23 -0.86 -13.62
CA LEU A 119 -31.72 0.12 -14.58
C LEU A 119 -32.92 0.62 -15.39
N CYS A 120 -33.32 1.87 -15.21
CA CYS A 120 -34.13 2.55 -16.22
C CYS A 120 -33.26 2.64 -17.48
N GLU A 121 -33.53 1.78 -18.46
CA GLU A 121 -33.06 1.99 -19.82
C GLU A 121 -33.82 3.21 -20.37
N ASP A 122 -33.27 4.40 -20.14
CA ASP A 122 -33.74 5.62 -20.80
C ASP A 122 -33.40 5.49 -22.30
N GLY A 123 -34.44 5.49 -23.13
CA GLY A 123 -34.39 5.35 -24.59
C GLY A 123 -34.05 6.62 -25.37
#